data_AF-A0AAV1Z1M7-F1
#
_entry.id   AF-A0AAV1Z1M7-F1
#
_cell.length_a   1.000
_cell.length_b   1.000
_cell.length_c   1.000
_cell.angle_alpha   90.00
_cell.angle_beta   90.00
_cell.angle_gamma   90.00
#
_symmetry.space_group_name_H-M   'P 1'
#
loop_
_entity.id
_entity.type
_entity.pdbx_description
1 polymer ?
#
loop_
_entity_poly.entity_id
_entity_poly.type
_entity_poly.pdbx_seq_one_letter_code
_entity_poly.pdbx_strand_id
1 'polypeptide(L)' 'MLDLGNTASGAQVVMASSNDARFPPSNMLDGKLDTFWTTTGLYPQTFIIALSETADVKNVTVHSYNSLEPT' A
#
# COMPACT_ATOMS: atom_id res chain seq x y z
N MET A 1 13.55 -7.12 10.64
CA MET A 1 13.51 -7.51 9.21
C MET A 1 13.46 -6.21 8.42
N LEU A 2 14.22 -6.09 7.35
CA LEU A 2 14.19 -4.87 6.52
C LEU A 2 12.86 -4.79 5.77
N ASP A 3 12.17 -3.66 5.87
CA ASP A 3 10.93 -3.40 5.14
C ASP A 3 11.24 -2.60 3.86
N LEU A 4 11.26 -3.29 2.73
CA LEU A 4 11.50 -2.71 1.41
C LEU A 4 10.23 -2.08 0.80
N GLY A 5 9.08 -2.20 1.47
CA GLY A 5 7.83 -1.55 1.11
C GLY A 5 7.67 -0.16 1.74
N ASN A 6 8.59 0.25 2.62
CA ASN A 6 8.54 1.55 3.27
C ASN A 6 9.16 2.66 2.40
N THR A 7 8.54 3.83 2.40
CA THR A 7 9.03 5.03 1.69
C THR A 7 10.40 5.48 2.24
N ALA A 8 10.66 5.30 3.53
CA ALA A 8 11.97 5.56 4.14
C ALA A 8 13.09 4.65 3.57
N SER A 9 12.75 3.47 3.07
CA SER A 9 13.66 2.58 2.35
C SER A 9 13.78 2.92 0.87
N GLY A 10 12.89 3.76 0.32
CA GLY A 10 12.85 4.17 -1.08
C GLY A 10 11.70 3.56 -1.90
N ALA A 11 10.76 2.85 -1.26
CA ALA A 11 9.59 2.30 -1.94
C ALA A 11 8.66 3.41 -2.46
N GLN A 12 7.92 3.12 -3.54
CA GLN A 12 7.01 4.09 -4.16
C GLN A 12 5.73 3.43 -4.65
N VAL A 13 4.61 4.15 -4.54
CA VAL A 13 3.39 3.77 -5.25
C VAL A 13 3.52 4.22 -6.70
N VAL A 14 3.55 3.26 -7.62
CA VAL A 14 3.64 3.51 -9.07
C VAL A 14 2.26 3.79 -9.66
N MET A 15 1.24 3.10 -9.16
CA MET A 15 -0.14 3.23 -9.62
C MET A 15 -1.09 2.93 -8.47
N ALA A 16 -2.19 3.67 -8.39
CA ALA A 16 -3.37 3.30 -7.63
C ALA A 16 -4.61 3.59 -8.50
N SER A 17 -5.60 2.70 -8.47
CA SER A 17 -6.82 2.82 -9.28
C SER A 17 -7.76 3.94 -8.79
N SER A 18 -7.54 4.45 -7.58
CA SER A 18 -8.28 5.57 -7.00
C SER A 18 -7.39 6.41 -6.08
N ASN A 19 -7.79 7.67 -5.88
CA ASN A 19 -7.04 8.63 -5.07
C ASN A 19 -7.99 9.67 -4.44
N ASP A 20 -8.13 9.63 -3.11
CA ASP A 20 -8.67 10.72 -2.31
C ASP A 20 -7.50 11.57 -1.78
N ALA A 21 -7.51 12.87 -2.03
CA ALA A 21 -6.42 13.76 -1.64
C ALA A 21 -6.16 13.82 -0.12
N ARG A 22 -7.14 13.45 0.71
CA ARG A 22 -7.02 13.39 2.18
C ARG A 22 -6.38 12.09 2.65
N PHE A 23 -6.50 11.02 1.84
CA PHE A 23 -6.04 9.67 2.14
C PHE A 23 -5.30 9.08 0.93
N PRO A 24 -4.18 9.71 0.50
CA PRO A 24 -3.51 9.34 -0.74
C PRO A 24 -2.83 7.97 -0.66
N PRO A 25 -2.55 7.32 -1.81
CA PRO A 25 -1.87 6.03 -1.86
C PRO A 25 -0.54 5.96 -1.11
N SER A 26 0.20 7.07 -1.05
CA SER A 26 1.49 7.16 -0.33
C SER A 26 1.38 6.80 1.16
N ASN A 27 0.20 6.97 1.76
CA ASN A 27 -0.04 6.60 3.15
C ASN A 27 0.09 5.09 3.40
N MET A 28 -0.01 4.23 2.37
CA MET A 28 0.22 2.79 2.56
C MET A 28 1.67 2.46 2.95
N LEU A 29 2.63 3.32 2.60
CA LEU A 29 4.06 3.04 2.65
C LEU A 29 4.82 3.92 3.64
N ASP A 30 4.14 4.73 4.46
CA ASP A 30 4.78 5.71 5.34
C ASP A 30 5.19 5.14 6.72
N GLY A 31 4.86 3.86 6.98
CA GLY A 31 5.16 3.15 8.22
C GLY A 31 4.26 3.50 9.40
N LYS A 32 3.18 4.26 9.19
CA LYS A 32 2.22 4.64 10.22
C LYS A 32 0.91 3.89 10.04
N LEU A 33 0.33 3.41 11.15
CA LEU A 33 -0.94 2.68 11.14
C LEU A 33 -2.16 3.59 11.33
N ASP A 34 -1.95 4.87 11.63
CA ASP A 34 -3.00 5.88 11.80
C ASP A 34 -3.27 6.70 10.52
N THR A 35 -2.43 6.53 9.49
CA THR A 35 -2.67 7.00 8.12
C THR A 35 -3.04 5.81 7.22
N PHE A 36 -3.81 6.07 6.17
CA PHE A 36 -4.23 5.03 5.22
C PHE A 36 -4.52 5.61 3.83
N TRP A 37 -4.49 4.73 2.83
CA TRP A 37 -5.11 4.96 1.53
C TRP A 37 -6.56 4.47 1.58
N THR A 38 -7.46 5.19 0.91
CA THR A 38 -8.86 4.76 0.78
C THR A 38 -9.28 4.66 -0.68
N THR A 39 -10.13 3.69 -0.96
CA THR A 39 -10.79 3.56 -2.26
C THR A 39 -11.93 4.57 -2.36
N THR A 40 -12.24 5.04 -3.57
CA THR A 40 -13.30 6.05 -3.80
C THR A 40 -14.61 5.45 -4.29
N GLY A 41 -14.86 4.17 -4.01
CA GLY A 41 -16.03 3.42 -4.47
C GLY A 41 -15.80 2.60 -5.75
N LEU A 42 -16.73 1.66 -6.01
CA LEU A 42 -16.64 0.59 -7.02
C LEU A 42 -15.49 -0.40 -6.77
N TYR A 43 -15.74 -1.68 -7.01
CA TYR A 43 -14.77 -2.77 -6.81
C TYR A 43 -14.64 -3.59 -8.10
N PRO A 44 -13.47 -4.20 -8.38
CA PRO A 44 -12.24 -4.20 -7.59
C PRO A 44 -11.42 -2.90 -7.72
N GLN A 45 -10.46 -2.74 -6.80
CA GLN A 45 -9.46 -1.66 -6.81
C GLN A 45 -8.07 -2.28 -6.74
N THR A 46 -7.07 -1.64 -7.35
CA THR A 46 -5.72 -2.17 -7.48
C THR A 46 -4.67 -1.08 -7.25
N PHE A 47 -3.49 -1.49 -6.80
CA PHE A 47 -2.31 -0.65 -6.70
C PHE A 47 -1.06 -1.43 -7.10
N ILE A 48 0.00 -0.71 -7.46
CA ILE A 48 1.31 -1.25 -7.81
C ILE A 48 2.36 -0.49 -6.99
N ILE A 49 3.20 -1.23 -6.27
CA ILE A 49 4.32 -0.71 -5.48
C ILE A 49 5.62 -1.14 -6.12
N ALA A 50 6.54 -0.19 -6.31
CA ALA A 50 7.94 -0.48 -6.56
C ALA A 50 8.66 -0.58 -5.22
N LEU A 51 9.27 -1.74 -4.95
CA LEU A 51 10.18 -1.89 -3.82
C LEU A 51 11.45 -1.06 -4.06
N SER A 52 12.14 -0.71 -2.97
CA SER A 52 13.37 0.09 -3.05
C SER A 52 14.49 -0.57 -3.87
N GLU A 53 14.51 -1.90 -3.93
CA GLU A 53 15.44 -2.69 -4.73
C GLU A 53 14.83 -4.05 -5.11
N THR A 54 15.46 -4.75 -6.05
CA THR A 54 15.10 -6.14 -6.36
C THR A 54 15.48 -7.03 -5.18
N ALA A 55 14.50 -7.74 -4.63
CA ALA A 55 14.71 -8.62 -3.50
C ALA A 55 13.86 -9.88 -3.58
N ASP A 56 14.30 -10.91 -2.87
CA ASP A 56 13.54 -12.13 -2.65
C ASP A 56 12.52 -11.89 -1.52
N VAL A 57 11.25 -11.73 -1.91
CA VAL A 57 10.16 -11.38 -0.98
C VAL A 57 9.81 -12.59 -0.12
N LYS A 58 10.12 -12.50 1.18
CA LYS A 58 9.85 -13.57 2.15
C LYS A 58 8.48 -13.47 2.83
N ASN A 59 7.97 -12.26 2.98
CA ASN A 59 6.71 -12.01 3.63
C ASN A 59 6.08 -10.71 3.09
N VAL A 60 4.76 -10.69 3.01
CA VAL A 60 3.97 -9.49 2.70
C VAL A 60 2.93 -9.34 3.80
N THR A 61 2.86 -8.15 4.39
CA THR A 61 1.87 -7.83 5.42
C THR A 61 1.05 -6.64 4.94
N VAL A 62 -0.27 -6.75 5.06
CA VAL A 62 -1.22 -5.70 4.69
C VAL A 62 -2.10 -5.41 5.90
N HIS A 63 -2.13 -4.14 6.31
CA HIS A 63 -3.08 -3.64 7.30
C HIS A 63 -4.22 -2.95 6.55
N SER A 64 -5.45 -3.44 6.73
CA SER A 64 -6.61 -2.90 6.02
C SER A 64 -7.86 -2.93 6.89
N TYR A 65 -8.87 -2.17 6.45
CA TYR A 65 -10.21 -2.15 7.03
C TYR A 65 -11.21 -2.47 5.94
N ASN A 66 -12.31 -3.17 6.28
CA ASN A 66 -13.41 -3.48 5.36
C ASN A 66 -12.96 -4.19 4.06
N SER A 67 -11.91 -5.00 4.10
CA SER A 67 -11.60 -5.94 3.01
C SER A 67 -12.58 -7.10 3.06
N LEU A 68 -13.13 -7.48 1.91
CA LEU A 68 -13.84 -8.75 1.76
C LEU A 68 -12.78 -9.84 1.61
N GLU A 69 -12.48 -10.56 2.69
CA GLU A 69 -11.70 -11.80 2.60
C GLU A 69 -12.55 -12.88 1.91
N PRO A 70 -12.02 -13.64 0.93
CA PRO A 70 -12.71 -14.82 0.44
C PRO A 70 -12.81 -15.84 1.59
N THR A 71 -14.05 -16.18 1.97
CA THR A 71 -14.34 -17.32 2.86
C THR A 71 -13.94 -18.64 2.24
#